data_AF-A0A1B7N749-F1
#
_entry.id   AF-A0A1B7N749-F1
#
_cell.length_a   1.000
_cell.length_b   1.000
_cell.length_c   1.000
_cell.angle_alpha   90.00
_cell.angle_beta   90.00
_cell.angle_gamma   90.00
#
_symmetry.space_group_name_H-M   'P 1'
#
loop_
_entity.id
_entity.type
_entity.pdbx_description
1 polymer ?
#
loop_
_entity_poly.entity_id
_entity_poly.type
_entity_poly.pdbx_seq_one_letter_code
_entity_poly.pdbx_strand_id
1 'polypeptide(L)'
;MLPRLSSSNCTFSIIKRHISKAPSKNDARMRALVSLYHQCDSFITPENLSQKIDEAFVPQTNNVSVTSNFDKRSYAELRRLVAEREEEPRHFFTKASKPSATSLKVALSSSSPNNGDQRTARAMEALVGMDKDGRPLWGGVKREAGRINKQLKEDRRQGM
;
A
#
# COMPACT_ATOMS: atom_id res chain seq x y z
N MET A 1 26.44 48.54 48.64
CA MET A 1 26.17 47.22 49.25
C MET A 1 24.71 47.17 49.68
N LEU A 2 24.08 46.01 49.50
CA LEU A 2 22.71 45.58 49.82
C LEU A 2 21.58 45.87 48.81
N PRO A 3 20.64 44.92 48.68
CA PRO A 3 20.08 44.43 47.42
C PRO A 3 18.54 44.56 47.40
N ARG A 4 17.87 43.80 46.51
CA ARG A 4 16.42 43.45 46.43
C ARG A 4 15.70 44.12 45.25
N LEU A 5 14.83 43.48 44.45
CA LEU A 5 14.22 42.14 44.37
C LEU A 5 13.96 41.87 42.88
N SER A 6 14.24 40.65 42.38
CA SER A 6 13.19 39.67 42.06
C SER A 6 11.87 40.27 41.56
N SER A 7 11.64 40.20 40.25
CA SER A 7 10.30 40.19 39.67
C SER A 7 10.36 39.34 38.39
N SER A 8 10.13 38.04 38.59
CA SER A 8 9.73 37.12 37.54
C SER A 8 8.39 37.57 36.99
N ASN A 9 8.39 38.21 35.82
CA ASN A 9 7.14 38.53 35.14
C ASN A 9 6.63 37.29 34.41
N CYS A 10 5.49 36.86 34.93
CA CYS A 10 4.66 35.75 34.55
C CYS A 10 4.31 35.70 33.05
N THR A 11 4.43 34.49 32.53
CA THR A 11 3.46 33.80 31.67
C THR A 11 3.08 34.46 30.35
N PHE A 12 3.81 34.06 29.32
CA PHE A 12 3.32 34.01 27.95
C PHE A 12 2.17 32.99 27.87
N SER A 13 0.95 33.45 27.65
CA SER A 13 -0.12 32.60 27.13
C SER A 13 -1.03 33.41 26.21
N ILE A 14 -0.49 33.73 25.03
CA ILE A 14 -1.32 34.04 23.86
C ILE A 14 -2.04 32.75 23.47
N ILE A 15 -3.14 32.43 24.16
CA ILE A 15 -4.10 31.45 23.67
C ILE A 15 -4.91 32.16 22.59
N LYS A 16 -4.31 32.22 21.39
CA LYS A 16 -5.02 32.44 20.15
C LYS A 16 -6.02 31.29 19.99
N ARG A 17 -7.23 31.46 20.52
CA ARG A 17 -8.39 30.69 20.08
C ARG A 17 -8.71 31.13 18.66
N HIS A 18 -7.98 30.59 17.69
CA HIS A 18 -8.54 30.48 16.35
C HIS A 18 -9.60 29.40 16.44
N ILE A 19 -10.83 29.84 16.72
CA ILE A 19 -12.04 29.10 16.40
C ILE A 19 -11.87 28.71 14.93
N SER A 20 -11.54 27.44 14.67
CA SER A 20 -11.52 26.91 13.32
C SER A 20 -12.97 26.84 12.87
N LYS A 21 -13.49 27.99 12.44
CA LYS A 21 -14.74 28.09 11.71
C LYS A 21 -14.54 27.15 10.52
N ALA A 22 -15.29 26.05 10.51
CA ALA A 22 -15.24 25.11 9.39
C ALA A 22 -15.36 25.96 8.11
N PRO A 23 -14.45 25.80 7.13
CA PRO A 23 -14.46 26.63 5.94
C PRO A 23 -15.87 26.56 5.37
N SER A 24 -16.52 27.71 5.24
CA SER A 24 -17.85 27.72 4.67
C SER A 24 -17.74 27.11 3.27
N LYS A 25 -18.80 26.48 2.78
CA LYS A 25 -18.83 25.91 1.42
C LYS A 25 -18.34 26.92 0.36
N ASN A 26 -18.59 28.21 0.60
CA ASN A 26 -18.11 29.30 -0.24
C ASN A 26 -16.59 29.51 -0.11
N ASP A 27 -16.01 29.47 1.08
CA ASP A 27 -14.56 29.58 1.27
C ASP A 27 -13.81 28.43 0.58
N ALA A 28 -14.33 27.20 0.68
CA ALA A 28 -13.76 26.05 0.00
C ALA A 28 -13.79 26.21 -1.52
N ARG A 29 -14.90 26.72 -2.07
CA ARG A 29 -15.04 27.03 -3.50
C ARG A 29 -14.09 28.14 -3.95
N MET A 30 -13.97 29.22 -3.17
CA MET A 30 -13.06 30.31 -3.48
C MET A 30 -11.60 29.86 -3.48
N ARG A 31 -11.20 29.03 -2.51
CA ARG A 31 -9.85 28.43 -2.48
C ARG A 31 -9.61 27.53 -3.69
N ALA A 32 -10.59 26.72 -4.08
CA ALA A 32 -10.50 25.88 -5.27
C ALA A 32 -10.36 26.71 -6.55
N LEU A 33 -11.14 27.79 -6.69
CA LEU A 33 -11.05 28.72 -7.83
C LEU A 33 -9.68 29.41 -7.90
N VAL A 34 -9.16 29.90 -6.77
CA VAL A 34 -7.82 30.50 -6.71
C VAL A 34 -6.75 29.47 -7.05
N SER A 35 -6.91 28.22 -6.60
CA SER A 35 -5.97 27.13 -6.95
C SER A 35 -5.98 26.85 -8.46
N LEU A 36 -7.16 26.79 -9.08
CA LEU A 36 -7.30 26.64 -10.53
C LEU A 36 -6.69 27.82 -11.29
N TYR A 37 -6.85 29.04 -10.79
CA TYR A 37 -6.24 30.23 -11.38
C TYR A 37 -4.72 30.15 -11.38
N HIS A 38 -4.09 29.70 -10.30
CA HIS A 38 -2.64 29.51 -10.28
C HIS A 38 -2.15 28.32 -11.11
N GLN A 39 -3.02 27.36 -11.43
CA GLN A 39 -2.69 26.21 -12.27
C GLN A 39 -2.93 26.47 -13.76
N CYS A 40 -3.62 27.55 -14.13
CA CYS A 40 -4.05 27.78 -15.51
C CYS A 40 -2.88 27.95 -16.49
N ASP A 41 -1.73 28.44 -16.03
CA ASP A 41 -0.51 28.57 -16.84
C ASP A 41 -0.01 27.21 -17.39
N SER A 42 -0.39 26.11 -16.72
CA SER A 42 -0.04 24.74 -17.15
C SER A 42 -1.10 24.07 -18.02
N PHE A 43 -2.24 24.72 -18.28
CA PHE A 43 -3.33 24.13 -19.05
C PHE A 43 -2.96 24.00 -20.51
N ILE A 44 -3.50 22.95 -21.13
CA ILE A 44 -3.24 22.63 -22.52
C ILE A 44 -4.10 23.56 -23.39
N THR A 45 -3.45 24.36 -24.22
CA THR A 45 -4.05 25.19 -25.26
C THR A 45 -3.66 24.66 -26.64
N PRO A 46 -4.40 24.96 -27.72
CA PRO A 46 -4.06 24.50 -29.07
C PRO A 46 -2.63 24.86 -29.49
N GLU A 47 -2.12 26.00 -29.02
CA GLU A 47 -0.79 26.51 -29.33
C GLU A 47 0.33 25.72 -28.59
N ASN A 48 0.05 25.20 -27.39
CA ASN A 48 1.04 24.47 -26.58
C ASN A 48 0.88 22.93 -26.64
N LEU A 49 -0.17 22.43 -27.30
CA LEU A 49 -0.52 21.00 -27.35
C LEU A 49 0.60 20.13 -27.92
N SER A 50 1.19 20.52 -29.06
CA SER A 50 2.24 19.73 -29.70
C SER A 50 3.44 19.56 -28.78
N GLN A 51 3.89 20.64 -28.15
CA GLN A 51 5.00 20.62 -27.21
C GLN A 51 4.70 19.75 -25.98
N LYS A 52 3.47 19.78 -25.48
CA LYS A 52 3.04 18.96 -24.33
C LYS A 52 2.97 17.46 -24.66
N ILE A 53 2.62 17.11 -25.90
CA ILE A 53 2.69 15.73 -26.39
C ILE A 53 4.16 15.28 -26.38
N ASP A 54 5.05 16.06 -27.00
CA ASP A 54 6.47 15.71 -27.04
C ASP A 54 7.07 15.58 -25.63
N GLU A 55 6.74 16.50 -24.72
CA GLU A 55 7.18 16.44 -23.32
C GLU A 55 6.70 15.17 -22.58
N ALA A 56 5.46 14.73 -22.82
CA ALA A 56 4.88 13.58 -22.14
C ALA A 56 5.39 12.24 -22.68
N PHE A 57 5.69 12.18 -23.99
CA PHE A 57 6.09 10.94 -24.67
C PHE A 57 7.61 10.80 -24.83
N VAL A 58 8.37 11.89 -24.77
CA VAL A 58 9.83 11.83 -24.70
C VAL A 58 10.22 11.74 -23.22
N PRO A 59 10.73 10.60 -22.73
CA PRO A 59 11.20 10.52 -21.36
C PRO A 59 12.30 11.57 -21.15
N GLN A 60 12.02 12.60 -20.35
CA GLN A 60 13.02 13.59 -19.98
C GLN A 60 14.14 12.86 -19.24
N THR A 61 15.25 12.61 -19.93
CA THR A 61 16.43 11.87 -19.47
C THR A 61 17.25 12.65 -18.43
N ASN A 62 16.59 13.32 -17.49
CA ASN A 62 17.30 14.17 -16.54
C ASN A 62 17.51 13.54 -15.17
N ASN A 63 16.91 12.40 -14.81
CA ASN A 63 17.28 11.67 -13.56
C ASN A 63 16.69 10.25 -13.42
N VAL A 64 16.31 9.57 -14.50
CA VAL A 64 16.28 8.11 -14.45
C VAL A 64 17.69 7.69 -14.80
N SER A 65 18.52 7.50 -13.77
CA SER A 65 19.75 6.76 -13.88
C SER A 65 19.42 5.53 -14.71
N VAL A 66 19.93 5.51 -15.94
CA VAL A 66 19.89 4.38 -16.84
C VAL A 66 20.84 3.35 -16.24
N THR A 67 20.48 2.83 -15.07
CA THR A 67 20.79 1.47 -14.68
C THR A 67 19.83 0.53 -15.40
N SER A 68 19.50 0.80 -16.68
CA SER A 68 19.55 -0.33 -17.59
C SER A 68 21.04 -0.63 -17.71
N ASN A 69 21.53 -1.39 -16.74
CA ASN A 69 22.44 -2.46 -17.03
C ASN A 69 21.76 -3.22 -18.17
N PHE A 70 21.94 -2.76 -19.42
CA PHE A 70 21.94 -3.65 -20.55
C PHE A 70 23.07 -4.57 -20.19
N ASP A 71 22.69 -5.63 -19.49
CA ASP A 71 23.54 -6.70 -19.06
C ASP A 71 24.18 -7.14 -20.37
N LYS A 72 25.41 -6.70 -20.61
CA LYS A 72 26.19 -7.01 -21.82
C LYS A 72 26.62 -8.47 -21.70
N ARG A 73 25.63 -9.35 -21.56
CA ARG A 73 25.82 -10.79 -21.45
C ARG A 73 26.30 -11.26 -22.81
N SER A 74 27.39 -12.01 -22.77
CA SER A 74 27.92 -12.63 -23.98
C SER A 74 26.87 -13.58 -24.56
N TYR A 75 26.86 -13.76 -25.88
CA TYR A 75 25.94 -14.68 -26.54
C TYR A 75 26.01 -16.10 -25.95
N ALA A 76 27.20 -16.55 -25.55
CA ALA A 76 27.41 -17.84 -24.89
C ALA A 76 26.67 -17.94 -23.54
N GLU A 77 26.60 -16.83 -22.80
CA GLU A 77 25.92 -16.76 -21.51
C GLU A 77 24.39 -16.78 -21.67
N LEU A 78 23.88 -16.08 -22.69
CA LEU A 78 22.46 -16.13 -23.05
C LEU A 78 22.03 -17.56 -23.44
N ARG A 79 22.86 -18.27 -24.21
CA ARG A 79 22.59 -19.66 -24.59
C ARG A 79 22.51 -20.58 -23.37
N ARG A 80 23.38 -20.38 -22.38
CA ARG A 80 23.38 -21.16 -21.14
C ARG A 80 22.10 -20.94 -20.34
N LEU A 81 21.66 -19.70 -20.20
CA LEU A 81 20.44 -19.33 -19.47
C LEU A 81 19.16 -19.85 -20.12
N VAL A 82 19.14 -19.91 -21.45
CA VAL A 82 18.01 -20.50 -22.18
C VAL A 82 17.93 -22.00 -21.93
N ALA A 83 19.07 -22.72 -22.02
CA ALA A 83 19.12 -24.15 -21.72
C ALA A 83 18.68 -24.45 -20.27
N GLU A 84 19.15 -23.66 -19.30
CA GLU A 84 18.76 -23.78 -17.88
C GLU A 84 17.25 -23.59 -17.69
N ARG A 85 16.63 -22.60 -18.38
CA ARG A 85 15.18 -22.37 -18.32
C ARG A 85 14.37 -23.49 -18.99
N GLU A 86 14.92 -24.15 -20.01
CA GLU A 86 14.23 -25.25 -20.69
C GLU A 86 14.24 -26.54 -19.87
N GLU A 87 15.27 -26.74 -19.05
CA GLU A 87 15.35 -27.85 -18.09
C GLU A 87 14.48 -27.63 -16.85
N GLU A 88 14.12 -26.38 -16.55
CA GLU A 88 13.21 -26.07 -15.45
C GLU A 88 11.78 -26.56 -15.74
N PRO A 89 11.14 -27.32 -14.82
CA PRO A 89 9.76 -27.74 -14.98
C PRO A 89 8.86 -26.51 -15.14
N ARG A 90 8.13 -26.45 -16.27
CA ARG A 90 7.20 -25.37 -16.61
C ARG A 90 6.01 -25.36 -15.64
N HIS A 91 6.21 -24.86 -14.44
CA HIS A 91 5.14 -24.64 -13.49
C HIS A 91 4.28 -23.47 -13.98
N PHE A 92 3.09 -23.78 -14.48
CA PHE A 92 2.02 -22.81 -14.67
C PHE A 92 1.72 -22.16 -13.31
N PHE A 93 2.05 -20.86 -13.20
CA PHE A 93 1.80 -19.96 -12.08
C PHE A 93 2.41 -20.38 -10.73
N THR A 94 3.62 -19.90 -10.43
CA THR A 94 3.94 -18.98 -9.32
C THR A 94 5.45 -18.90 -9.09
N LYS A 95 5.92 -17.68 -8.83
CA LYS A 95 7.27 -17.25 -8.41
C LYS A 95 8.14 -18.35 -7.78
N ALA A 96 9.22 -18.77 -8.47
CA ALA A 96 10.33 -19.49 -7.84
C ALA A 96 11.70 -19.29 -8.52
N SER A 97 11.91 -18.26 -9.35
CA SER A 97 13.28 -17.85 -9.71
C SER A 97 13.87 -17.17 -8.47
N LYS A 98 14.74 -17.87 -7.73
CA LYS A 98 15.51 -17.33 -6.59
C LYS A 98 16.15 -15.99 -6.99
N PRO A 99 15.64 -14.83 -6.54
CA PRO A 99 16.35 -13.59 -6.79
C PRO A 99 17.52 -13.54 -5.83
N SER A 100 18.69 -13.16 -6.34
CA SER A 100 19.86 -12.83 -5.53
C SER A 100 19.47 -12.01 -4.29
N ALA A 101 19.96 -12.40 -3.13
CA ALA A 101 19.58 -11.88 -1.81
C ALA A 101 19.68 -10.35 -1.70
N THR A 102 20.46 -9.70 -2.58
CA THR A 102 20.64 -8.25 -2.63
C THR A 102 19.49 -7.52 -3.31
N SER A 103 18.78 -8.14 -4.27
CA SER A 103 17.65 -7.51 -5.00
C SER A 103 16.31 -7.64 -4.26
N LEU A 104 16.18 -8.60 -3.34
CA LEU A 104 14.97 -8.82 -2.56
C LEU A 104 14.68 -7.71 -1.53
N LYS A 105 15.71 -7.03 -1.00
CA LYS A 105 15.52 -5.95 -0.02
C LYS A 105 14.90 -4.69 -0.61
N VAL A 106 15.01 -4.46 -1.91
CA VAL A 106 14.51 -3.22 -2.54
C VAL A 106 13.11 -3.41 -3.14
N ALA A 107 12.83 -4.57 -3.76
CA ALA A 107 11.54 -4.84 -4.41
C ALA A 107 10.41 -5.29 -3.46
N LEU A 108 10.73 -5.87 -2.28
CA LEU A 108 9.70 -6.14 -1.26
C LEU A 108 9.39 -4.95 -0.36
N SER A 109 10.23 -3.90 -0.40
CA SER A 109 10.06 -2.69 0.42
C SER A 109 9.19 -1.63 -0.26
N SER A 110 8.89 -1.78 -1.55
CA SER A 110 8.27 -0.73 -2.38
C SER A 110 6.86 -1.04 -2.89
N SER A 111 6.27 -2.19 -2.54
CA SER A 111 4.87 -2.51 -2.90
C SER A 111 4.14 -3.21 -1.77
N SER A 112 3.81 -2.43 -0.74
CA SER A 112 2.74 -2.60 0.25
C SER A 112 3.32 -2.34 1.64
N PRO A 113 3.21 -1.11 2.16
CA PRO A 113 3.63 -0.83 3.51
C PRO A 113 2.65 -1.57 4.44
N ASN A 114 3.18 -2.55 5.18
CA ASN A 114 2.74 -2.96 6.52
C ASN A 114 1.89 -4.20 6.74
N ASN A 115 1.56 -5.12 5.80
CA ASN A 115 0.57 -6.14 6.18
C ASN A 115 0.58 -7.49 5.43
N GLY A 116 1.76 -8.12 5.28
CA GLY A 116 1.84 -9.53 4.89
C GLY A 116 0.99 -10.44 5.81
N ASP A 117 1.10 -10.21 7.11
CA ASP A 117 0.36 -10.92 8.16
C ASP A 117 -1.15 -10.67 8.12
N GLN A 118 -1.59 -9.47 7.72
CA GLN A 118 -3.02 -9.18 7.58
C GLN A 118 -3.63 -9.91 6.37
N ARG A 119 -2.86 -10.07 5.29
CA ARG A 119 -3.34 -10.79 4.10
C ARG A 119 -3.50 -12.27 4.39
N THR A 120 -2.53 -12.88 5.06
CA THR A 120 -2.60 -14.28 5.48
C THR A 120 -3.69 -14.48 6.53
N ALA A 121 -3.84 -13.58 7.50
CA ALA A 121 -4.94 -13.62 8.48
C ALA A 121 -6.32 -13.57 7.81
N ARG A 122 -6.54 -12.64 6.86
CA ARG A 122 -7.82 -12.56 6.12
C ARG A 122 -8.07 -13.78 5.25
N ALA A 123 -7.03 -14.36 4.66
CA ALA A 123 -7.16 -15.59 3.88
C ALA A 123 -7.55 -16.78 4.76
N MET A 124 -6.95 -16.92 5.96
CA MET A 124 -7.33 -17.96 6.93
C MET A 124 -8.75 -17.75 7.49
N GLU A 125 -9.13 -16.50 7.76
CA GLU A 125 -10.49 -16.15 8.17
C GLU A 125 -11.52 -16.59 7.12
N ALA A 126 -11.28 -16.26 5.84
CA ALA A 126 -12.21 -16.59 4.77
C ALA A 126 -12.28 -18.10 4.46
N LEU A 127 -11.14 -18.80 4.47
CA LEU A 127 -11.07 -20.20 4.06
C LEU A 127 -11.46 -21.16 5.19
N VAL A 128 -10.98 -20.87 6.40
CA VAL A 128 -11.08 -21.78 7.55
C VAL A 128 -12.09 -21.26 8.58
N GLY A 129 -12.43 -19.97 8.55
CA GLY A 129 -13.29 -19.35 9.56
C GLY A 129 -12.56 -19.17 10.89
N MET A 130 -11.26 -18.92 10.87
CA MET A 130 -10.43 -18.77 12.07
C MET A 130 -9.79 -17.38 12.14
N ASP A 131 -9.68 -16.84 13.34
CA ASP A 131 -8.96 -15.60 13.61
C ASP A 131 -7.44 -15.82 13.51
N LYS A 132 -6.69 -14.70 13.44
CA LYS A 132 -5.22 -14.68 13.47
C LYS A 132 -4.59 -15.44 14.64
N ASP A 133 -5.30 -15.55 15.76
CA ASP A 133 -4.86 -16.23 16.98
C ASP A 133 -5.22 -17.73 16.98
N GLY A 134 -5.70 -18.26 15.84
CA GLY A 134 -6.10 -19.67 15.69
C GLY A 134 -7.41 -20.01 16.39
N ARG A 135 -8.21 -19.01 16.76
CA ARG A 135 -9.51 -19.21 17.41
C ARG A 135 -10.61 -19.30 16.35
N PRO A 136 -11.56 -20.24 16.48
CA PRO A 136 -12.66 -20.34 15.52
C PRO A 136 -13.59 -19.12 15.66
N LEU A 137 -13.98 -18.55 14.52
CA LEU A 137 -15.00 -17.50 14.46
C LEU A 137 -16.35 -18.05 14.91
N TRP A 138 -17.17 -17.18 15.49
CA TRP A 138 -18.52 -17.50 15.94
C TRP A 138 -19.39 -18.15 14.83
N GLY A 139 -19.17 -17.77 13.57
CA GLY A 139 -19.86 -18.38 12.43
C GLY A 139 -19.55 -19.87 12.23
N GLY A 140 -18.29 -20.28 12.43
CA GLY A 140 -17.88 -21.68 12.38
C GLY A 140 -18.45 -22.48 13.56
N VAL A 141 -18.36 -21.92 14.76
CA VAL A 141 -18.90 -22.53 15.99
C VAL A 141 -20.41 -22.75 15.89
N LYS A 142 -21.17 -21.75 15.39
CA LYS A 142 -22.62 -21.85 15.22
C LYS A 142 -23.02 -22.95 14.23
N ARG A 143 -22.24 -23.16 13.17
CA ARG A 143 -22.49 -24.20 12.16
C ARG A 143 -22.29 -25.60 12.76
N GLU A 144 -21.19 -25.80 13.49
CA GLU A 144 -20.91 -27.09 14.15
C GLU A 144 -21.89 -27.38 15.28
N ALA A 145 -22.26 -26.39 16.09
CA ALA A 145 -23.30 -26.54 17.11
C ALA A 145 -24.65 -26.98 16.49
N GLY A 146 -24.98 -26.46 15.30
CA GLY A 146 -26.15 -26.89 14.54
C GLY A 146 -26.08 -28.36 14.10
N ARG A 147 -24.91 -28.81 13.62
CA ARG A 147 -24.69 -30.22 13.24
C ARG A 147 -24.84 -31.16 14.43
N ILE A 148 -24.19 -30.83 15.55
CA ILE A 148 -24.25 -31.63 16.77
C ILE A 148 -25.70 -31.73 17.25
N ASN A 149 -26.44 -30.63 17.33
CA ASN A 149 -27.85 -30.65 17.74
C ASN A 149 -28.74 -31.47 16.80
N LYS A 150 -28.45 -31.45 15.49
CA LYS A 150 -29.18 -32.26 14.51
C LYS A 150 -28.89 -33.74 14.73
N GLN A 151 -27.63 -34.10 14.95
CA GLN A 151 -27.23 -35.47 15.22
C GLN A 151 -27.81 -35.99 16.53
N LEU A 152 -27.77 -35.19 17.59
CA LEU A 152 -28.35 -35.54 18.89
C LEU A 152 -29.87 -35.78 18.82
N LYS A 153 -30.57 -35.01 17.96
CA LYS A 153 -32.00 -35.24 17.68
C LYS A 153 -32.25 -36.53 16.92
N GLU A 154 -31.39 -36.87 15.96
CA GLU A 154 -31.51 -38.10 15.17
C GLU A 154 -31.16 -39.32 16.00
N ASP A 155 -30.08 -39.28 16.79
CA ASP A 155 -29.69 -40.35 17.73
C ASP A 155 -30.79 -40.61 18.75
N ARG A 156 -31.43 -39.55 19.27
CA ARG A 156 -32.59 -39.67 20.15
C ARG A 156 -33.80 -40.31 19.46
N ARG A 157 -33.90 -40.19 18.14
CA ARG A 157 -34.97 -40.76 17.32
C ARG A 157 -34.69 -42.21 16.92
N GLN A 158 -33.41 -42.59 16.80
CA GLN A 158 -32.94 -43.93 16.45
C GLN A 158 -32.67 -44.82 17.68
N GLY A 159 -32.59 -44.23 18.87
CA GLY A 159 -32.43 -44.94 20.15
C GLY A 159 -33.74 -45.42 20.80
N MET A 160 -34.84 -45.51 20.05
CA MET A 160 -36.05 -46.28 20.37
C MET A 160 -36.33 -47.27 19.25
#